data_AF-Q7U8Y2-F1
#
_entry.id   AF-Q7U8Y2-F1
#
_cell.length_a   1.000
_cell.length_b   1.000
_cell.length_c   1.000
_cell.angle_alpha   90.00
_cell.angle_beta   90.00
_cell.angle_gamma   90.00
#
_symmetry.space_group_name_H-M   'P 1'
#
loop_
_entity.id
_entity.type
_entity.pdbx_description
1 polymer ?
#
loop_
_entity_poly.entity_id
_entity_poly.type
_entity_poly.pdbx_seq_one_letter_code
_entity_poly.pdbx_strand_id
1 'polypeptide(L)'
;MHTWFQARASVVAATIYLHWTAHGYDWIRPGHYHRIIGGDGRVHRLHALTADLPAHTWRRNSNSIALACACMGGQPDPWTLPPTAAQLLSLCQEVAAIARSWGWTAADITIQSVMAHAEAASNRDGRWMHDNYGPVIWGGTGERWDLLQLEQYGPSDGGEQLRQRIAALLNGDELAPPASDRLAFRGVTSIEARGQELSVQIDADGRSWALMVDLLQRYDLAAQWDGDQRRVLIAASDVAPTYRDNAVQAAVGWPLVEMALQGGQAPVILTGILRPSSEGDRAWCRVLEFAEEFGISVSFEPLVLGERRGG
;
A
#
# COMPACT_ATOMS: atom_id res chain seq x y z
N MET A 1 17.77 27.86 -25.87
CA MET A 1 18.73 27.09 -25.03
C MET A 1 18.69 27.67 -23.63
N HIS A 2 17.90 27.11 -22.72
CA HIS A 2 17.99 27.36 -21.28
C HIS A 2 17.80 26.01 -20.59
N THR A 3 18.91 25.51 -20.06
CA THR A 3 19.05 24.29 -19.28
C THR A 3 18.50 24.54 -17.87
N TRP A 4 17.43 23.84 -17.51
CA TRP A 4 16.95 23.77 -16.13
C TRP A 4 17.80 22.74 -15.38
N PHE A 5 18.59 23.22 -14.41
CA PHE A 5 19.30 22.39 -13.45
C PHE A 5 18.31 21.57 -12.62
N GLN A 6 18.54 20.26 -12.57
CA GLN A 6 17.94 19.35 -11.60
C GLN A 6 18.38 19.75 -10.20
N ALA A 7 17.46 20.25 -9.38
CA ALA A 7 17.60 20.18 -7.93
C ALA A 7 16.84 18.95 -7.44
N ARG A 8 17.51 17.81 -7.32
CA ARG A 8 16.99 16.71 -6.50
C ARG A 8 17.12 17.16 -5.04
N ALA A 9 16.01 17.51 -4.41
CA ALA A 9 16.00 17.67 -2.96
C ALA A 9 16.47 16.35 -2.34
N SER A 10 17.54 16.40 -1.54
CA SER A 10 18.01 15.29 -0.72
C SER A 10 17.03 15.06 0.42
N VAL A 11 15.90 14.41 0.11
CA VAL A 11 15.00 13.82 1.10
C VAL A 11 15.70 12.56 1.62
N VAL A 12 15.92 12.47 2.94
CA VAL A 12 16.35 11.21 3.55
C VAL A 12 15.23 10.20 3.25
N ALA A 13 15.54 9.17 2.45
CA ALA A 13 14.55 8.20 2.01
C ALA A 13 13.90 7.52 3.23
N ALA A 14 12.58 7.41 3.24
CA ALA A 14 11.84 6.80 4.35
C ALA A 14 12.22 5.31 4.50
N THR A 15 12.27 4.79 5.73
CA THR A 15 12.57 3.36 5.98
C THR A 15 11.27 2.54 6.06
N ILE A 16 11.29 1.32 5.53
CA ILE A 16 10.18 0.36 5.61
C ILE A 16 10.51 -0.69 6.69
N TYR A 17 9.66 -0.78 7.71
CA TYR A 17 9.75 -1.80 8.76
C TYR A 17 8.70 -2.89 8.55
N LEU A 18 9.14 -4.15 8.62
CA LEU A 18 8.33 -5.34 8.40
C LEU A 18 8.10 -6.06 9.74
N HIS A 19 6.85 -6.40 10.01
CA HIS A 19 6.39 -6.93 11.29
C HIS A 19 5.49 -8.17 11.10
N TRP A 20 5.16 -8.81 12.22
CA TRP A 20 3.88 -9.50 12.37
C TRP A 20 3.04 -8.81 13.43
N THR A 21 1.78 -9.18 13.51
CA THR A 21 0.86 -8.59 14.50
C THR A 21 0.88 -9.31 15.84
N ALA A 22 1.43 -10.53 15.92
CA ALA A 22 1.31 -11.43 17.07
C ALA A 22 -0.16 -11.75 17.43
N HIS A 23 -1.02 -11.86 16.42
CA HIS A 23 -2.45 -12.15 16.53
C HIS A 23 -2.89 -13.19 15.47
N GLY A 24 -4.19 -13.47 15.39
CA GLY A 24 -4.79 -14.32 14.37
C GLY A 24 -4.73 -13.74 12.95
N TYR A 25 -4.99 -14.60 11.96
CA TYR A 25 -4.97 -14.26 10.53
C TYR A 25 -5.97 -13.19 10.09
N ASP A 26 -6.99 -12.95 10.91
CA ASP A 26 -8.08 -11.99 10.71
C ASP A 26 -7.89 -10.69 11.50
N TRP A 27 -6.77 -10.55 12.22
CA TRP A 27 -6.51 -9.35 13.01
C TRP A 27 -6.13 -8.18 12.10
N ILE A 28 -7.11 -7.35 11.80
CA ILE A 28 -6.95 -6.10 11.05
C ILE A 28 -7.38 -4.94 11.95
N ARG A 29 -6.44 -4.11 12.42
CA ARG A 29 -6.71 -2.96 13.30
C ARG A 29 -5.85 -1.75 12.92
N PRO A 30 -6.44 -0.55 12.75
CA PRO A 30 -5.67 0.66 12.52
C PRO A 30 -4.90 1.07 13.79
N GLY A 31 -3.79 1.80 13.60
CA GLY A 31 -3.13 2.59 14.64
C GLY A 31 -1.64 2.31 14.73
N HIS A 32 -1.25 1.06 14.51
CA HIS A 32 0.15 0.61 14.63
C HIS A 32 0.85 0.45 13.29
N TYR A 33 0.15 -0.08 12.28
CA TYR A 33 0.76 -0.42 11.00
C TYR A 33 0.08 0.32 9.86
N HIS A 34 0.87 0.74 8.87
CA HIS A 34 0.35 1.35 7.65
C HIS A 34 -0.41 0.35 6.82
N ARG A 35 0.11 -0.87 6.70
CA ARG A 35 -0.52 -1.97 5.98
C ARG A 35 -0.55 -3.20 6.87
N ILE A 36 -1.64 -3.96 6.82
CA ILE A 36 -1.71 -5.30 7.42
C ILE A 36 -2.10 -6.29 6.31
N ILE A 37 -1.39 -7.42 6.24
CA ILE A 37 -1.66 -8.48 5.28
C ILE A 37 -2.39 -9.61 6.03
N GLY A 38 -3.65 -9.86 5.66
CA GLY A 38 -4.47 -10.94 6.21
C GLY A 38 -3.92 -12.33 5.84
N GLY A 39 -4.36 -13.38 6.52
CA GLY A 39 -3.86 -14.75 6.28
C GLY A 39 -4.03 -15.26 4.85
N ASP A 40 -5.01 -14.73 4.13
CA ASP A 40 -5.29 -14.99 2.70
C ASP A 40 -4.38 -14.20 1.75
N GLY A 41 -3.48 -13.36 2.26
CA GLY A 41 -2.61 -12.47 1.48
C GLY A 41 -3.21 -11.10 1.16
N ARG A 42 -4.44 -10.83 1.60
CA ARG A 42 -5.10 -9.55 1.30
C ARG A 42 -4.42 -8.39 2.01
N VAL A 43 -4.09 -7.33 1.27
CA VAL A 43 -3.48 -6.11 1.85
C VAL A 43 -4.57 -5.13 2.29
N HIS A 44 -4.59 -4.86 3.60
CA HIS A 44 -5.43 -3.84 4.22
C HIS A 44 -4.62 -2.56 4.44
N ARG A 45 -5.03 -1.45 3.82
CA ARG A 45 -4.31 -0.17 3.85
C ARG A 45 -4.89 0.76 4.89
N LEU A 46 -4.27 0.86 6.05
CA LEU A 46 -4.87 1.44 7.25
C LEU A 46 -4.45 2.89 7.53
N HIS A 47 -3.34 3.36 6.96
CA HIS A 47 -2.83 4.74 7.12
C HIS A 47 -2.11 5.21 5.86
N ALA A 48 -2.01 6.52 5.60
CA ALA A 48 -1.16 7.01 4.51
C ALA A 48 0.32 6.71 4.78
N LEU A 49 1.08 6.37 3.73
CA LEU A 49 2.55 6.21 3.77
C LEU A 49 3.35 7.47 4.16
N THR A 50 2.70 8.63 4.27
CA THR A 50 3.30 9.88 4.77
C THR A 50 3.00 10.12 6.24
N ALA A 51 2.22 9.23 6.85
CA ALA A 51 1.87 9.31 8.24
C ALA A 51 3.04 8.78 9.08
N ASP A 52 3.41 9.50 10.13
CA ASP A 52 4.30 8.97 11.15
C ASP A 52 3.39 8.32 12.20
N LEU A 53 3.43 6.99 12.29
CA LEU A 53 2.64 6.27 13.29
C LEU A 53 3.37 6.24 14.62
N PRO A 54 2.67 6.42 15.76
CA PRO A 54 3.33 6.71 17.03
C PRO A 54 4.14 5.53 17.60
N ALA A 55 3.82 4.28 17.22
CA ALA A 55 4.37 3.11 17.90
C ALA A 55 4.32 1.81 17.07
N HIS A 56 5.30 1.61 16.17
CA HIS A 56 5.57 0.31 15.55
C HIS A 56 7.01 -0.17 15.78
N THR A 57 8.00 0.70 15.60
CA THR A 57 9.42 0.40 15.77
C THR A 57 10.05 1.40 16.73
N TRP A 58 10.40 0.93 17.92
CA TRP A 58 10.93 1.79 18.99
C TRP A 58 12.09 2.67 18.52
N ARG A 59 11.97 4.00 18.75
CA ARG A 59 12.91 5.06 18.31
C ARG A 59 13.18 5.16 16.81
N ARG A 60 12.36 4.53 15.98
CA ARG A 60 12.54 4.46 14.52
C ARG A 60 11.28 4.83 13.73
N ASN A 61 10.24 5.32 14.40
CA ASN A 61 8.92 5.57 13.79
C ASN A 61 8.86 6.79 12.85
N SER A 62 9.73 7.78 13.03
CA SER A 62 9.70 9.01 12.21
C SER A 62 10.31 8.80 10.83
N ASN A 63 9.68 9.35 9.81
CA ASN A 63 10.06 9.19 8.41
C ASN A 63 10.20 7.70 8.04
N SER A 64 9.21 6.91 8.45
CA SER A 64 9.19 5.47 8.24
C SER A 64 7.77 4.96 8.07
N ILE A 65 7.64 3.81 7.39
CA ILE A 65 6.39 3.09 7.27
C ILE A 65 6.51 1.69 7.84
N ALA A 66 5.37 1.11 8.20
CA ALA A 66 5.30 -0.19 8.87
C ALA A 66 4.25 -1.08 8.20
N LEU A 67 4.66 -2.27 7.77
CA LEU A 67 3.79 -3.29 7.19
C LEU A 67 3.85 -4.55 8.06
N ALA A 68 2.71 -5.19 8.32
CA ALA A 68 2.64 -6.37 9.16
C ALA A 68 1.88 -7.52 8.51
N CYS A 69 2.34 -8.75 8.72
CA CYS A 69 1.52 -9.95 8.49
C CYS A 69 0.65 -10.20 9.72
N ALA A 70 -0.67 -10.40 9.52
CA ALA A 70 -1.57 -10.83 10.57
C ALA A 70 -1.29 -12.30 10.94
N CYS A 71 -0.37 -12.58 11.86
CA CYS A 71 0.04 -13.94 12.22
C CYS A 71 0.80 -13.95 13.56
N MET A 72 1.34 -15.12 13.94
CA MET A 72 2.15 -15.36 15.14
C MET A 72 1.41 -15.17 16.47
N GLY A 73 0.08 -15.15 16.46
CA GLY A 73 -0.76 -15.09 17.66
C GLY A 73 -1.10 -16.46 18.27
N GLY A 74 -0.43 -17.52 17.84
CA GLY A 74 -0.65 -18.87 18.33
C GLY A 74 -0.44 -19.00 19.84
N GLN A 75 -1.29 -19.77 20.51
CA GLN A 75 -1.21 -20.05 21.95
C GLN A 75 -1.37 -21.56 22.19
N PRO A 76 -0.48 -22.21 22.97
CA PRO A 76 0.67 -21.64 23.69
C PRO A 76 1.89 -21.38 22.79
N ASP A 77 1.89 -21.89 21.54
CA ASP A 77 3.01 -21.77 20.61
C ASP A 77 2.67 -20.81 19.45
N PRO A 78 3.39 -19.68 19.29
CA PRO A 78 3.23 -18.73 18.19
C PRO A 78 3.28 -19.38 16.80
N TRP A 79 4.07 -20.45 16.64
CA TRP A 79 4.25 -21.16 15.37
C TRP A 79 3.06 -22.00 14.94
N THR A 80 1.99 -22.07 15.74
CA THR A 80 0.70 -22.64 15.31
C THR A 80 -0.04 -21.74 14.31
N LEU A 81 0.34 -20.46 14.23
CA LEU A 81 -0.17 -19.50 13.24
C LEU A 81 1.02 -18.80 12.54
N PRO A 82 1.84 -19.54 11.77
CA PRO A 82 3.02 -18.98 11.11
C PRO A 82 2.63 -17.98 10.01
N PRO A 83 3.55 -17.13 9.50
CA PRO A 83 3.28 -16.37 8.29
C PRO A 83 2.91 -17.31 7.13
N THR A 84 1.81 -17.04 6.44
CA THR A 84 1.41 -17.85 5.28
C THR A 84 2.23 -17.48 4.04
N ALA A 85 2.33 -18.40 3.07
CA ALA A 85 2.97 -18.10 1.79
C ALA A 85 2.31 -16.90 1.08
N ALA A 86 0.97 -16.82 1.13
CA ALA A 86 0.20 -15.71 0.56
C ALA A 86 0.51 -14.38 1.25
N GLN A 87 0.68 -14.39 2.57
CA GLN A 87 1.11 -13.22 3.34
C GLN A 87 2.50 -12.73 2.93
N LEU A 88 3.48 -13.62 2.90
CA LEU A 88 4.86 -13.28 2.56
C LEU A 88 4.99 -12.77 1.13
N LEU A 89 4.29 -13.40 0.18
CA LEU A 89 4.24 -12.94 -1.21
C LEU A 89 3.65 -11.52 -1.30
N SER A 90 2.49 -11.30 -0.69
CA SER A 90 1.78 -10.02 -0.77
C SER A 90 2.52 -8.91 -0.03
N LEU A 91 3.19 -9.24 1.08
CA LEU A 91 4.10 -8.33 1.77
C LEU A 91 5.22 -7.86 0.82
N CYS A 92 5.90 -8.79 0.14
CA CYS A 92 6.96 -8.45 -0.80
C CYS A 92 6.44 -7.62 -1.99
N GLN A 93 5.29 -7.99 -2.54
CA GLN A 93 4.66 -7.26 -3.65
C GLN A 93 4.25 -5.84 -3.26
N GLU A 94 3.68 -5.66 -2.07
CA GLU A 94 3.29 -4.34 -1.56
C GLU A 94 4.53 -3.47 -1.31
N VAL A 95 5.58 -4.02 -0.68
CA VAL A 95 6.84 -3.29 -0.49
C VAL A 95 7.47 -2.91 -1.83
N ALA A 96 7.50 -3.82 -2.81
CA ALA A 96 7.99 -3.51 -4.15
C ALA A 96 7.15 -2.44 -4.85
N ALA A 97 5.82 -2.45 -4.70
CA ALA A 97 4.94 -1.43 -5.26
C ALA A 97 5.21 -0.04 -4.64
N ILE A 98 5.42 0.02 -3.33
CA ILE A 98 5.79 1.24 -2.61
C ILE A 98 7.18 1.73 -3.03
N ALA A 99 8.16 0.83 -3.09
CA ALA A 99 9.50 1.16 -3.56
C ALA A 99 9.46 1.78 -4.98
N ARG A 100 8.69 1.20 -5.92
CA ARG A 100 8.50 1.77 -7.26
C ARG A 100 7.83 3.14 -7.23
N SER A 101 6.86 3.38 -6.33
CA SER A 101 6.22 4.70 -6.24
C SER A 101 7.18 5.77 -5.73
N TRP A 102 8.14 5.41 -4.87
CA TRP A 102 9.22 6.27 -4.41
C TRP A 102 10.40 6.38 -5.38
N GLY A 103 10.33 5.72 -6.55
CA GLY A 103 11.41 5.71 -7.52
C GLY A 103 12.62 4.87 -7.12
N TRP A 104 12.48 3.99 -6.14
CA TRP A 104 13.52 3.05 -5.73
C TRP A 104 13.71 1.95 -6.76
N THR A 105 14.95 1.50 -6.86
CA THR A 105 15.41 0.37 -7.67
C THR A 105 15.76 -0.81 -6.76
N ALA A 106 16.06 -1.98 -7.34
CA ALA A 106 16.54 -3.13 -6.56
C ALA A 106 17.81 -2.81 -5.74
N ALA A 107 18.67 -1.92 -6.23
CA ALA A 107 19.88 -1.50 -5.52
C ALA A 107 19.58 -0.69 -4.25
N ASP A 108 18.40 -0.07 -4.18
CA ASP A 108 17.97 0.69 -3.01
C ASP A 108 17.38 -0.23 -1.92
N ILE A 109 17.08 -1.51 -2.21
CA ILE A 109 16.58 -2.49 -1.24
C ILE A 109 17.75 -3.06 -0.44
N THR A 110 18.00 -2.42 0.70
CA THR A 110 19.14 -2.69 1.58
C THR A 110 18.66 -2.79 3.02
N ILE A 111 19.54 -3.23 3.92
CA ILE A 111 19.24 -3.26 5.35
C ILE A 111 18.98 -1.86 5.95
N GLN A 112 19.37 -0.78 5.27
CA GLN A 112 19.09 0.59 5.71
C GLN A 112 17.71 1.09 5.27
N SER A 113 17.11 0.49 4.25
CA SER A 113 15.84 0.94 3.65
C SER A 113 14.67 0.01 3.92
N VAL A 114 14.91 -1.31 4.06
CA VAL A 114 13.88 -2.32 4.37
C VAL A 114 14.40 -3.27 5.45
N MET A 115 13.74 -3.29 6.61
CA MET A 115 14.16 -4.07 7.77
C MET A 115 13.02 -4.88 8.36
N ALA A 116 13.28 -6.13 8.73
CA ALA A 116 12.43 -6.82 9.71
C ALA A 116 12.56 -6.15 11.09
N HIS A 117 11.51 -6.19 11.93
CA HIS A 117 11.59 -5.63 13.29
C HIS A 117 12.69 -6.34 14.09
N ALA A 118 12.91 -7.64 13.91
CA ALA A 118 14.05 -8.34 14.51
C ALA A 118 15.38 -7.62 14.21
N GLU A 119 15.60 -7.21 12.96
CA GLU A 119 16.85 -6.55 12.54
C GLU A 119 16.95 -5.13 13.10
N ALA A 120 15.84 -4.40 13.09
CA ALA A 120 15.76 -3.05 13.64
C ALA A 120 15.99 -3.03 15.17
N ALA A 121 15.41 -3.99 15.88
CA ALA A 121 15.57 -4.20 17.31
C ALA A 121 17.02 -4.53 17.71
N SER A 122 17.79 -5.12 16.79
CA SER A 122 19.21 -5.41 16.95
C SER A 122 20.16 -4.40 16.30
N ASN A 123 19.67 -3.24 15.83
CA ASN A 123 20.49 -2.20 15.21
C ASN A 123 21.38 -2.72 14.04
N ARG A 124 20.88 -3.70 13.28
CA ARG A 124 21.68 -4.38 12.25
C ARG A 124 22.02 -3.50 11.04
N ASP A 125 21.35 -2.37 10.90
CA ASP A 125 21.65 -1.33 9.92
C ASP A 125 22.91 -0.52 10.24
N GLY A 126 23.55 -0.78 11.39
CA GLY A 126 24.74 -0.07 11.87
C GLY A 126 24.41 1.22 12.63
N ARG A 127 23.14 1.55 12.84
CA ARG A 127 22.71 2.72 13.61
C ARG A 127 22.44 2.33 15.06
N TRP A 128 23.17 2.90 16.01
CA TRP A 128 22.90 2.70 17.43
C TRP A 128 21.73 3.57 17.92
N MET A 129 20.50 3.04 17.86
CA MET A 129 19.29 3.80 18.22
C MET A 129 18.84 3.55 19.67
N HIS A 130 19.11 2.36 20.19
CA HIS A 130 18.68 1.84 21.49
C HIS A 130 19.54 0.62 21.87
N ASP A 131 19.41 0.12 23.09
CA ASP A 131 19.98 -1.18 23.45
C ASP A 131 19.35 -2.30 22.61
N ASN A 132 20.07 -3.42 22.44
CA ASN A 132 19.62 -4.53 21.61
C ASN A 132 18.50 -5.31 22.30
N TYR A 133 17.26 -5.07 21.90
CA TYR A 133 16.07 -5.82 22.35
C TYR A 133 15.60 -6.87 21.33
N GLY A 134 16.43 -7.12 20.32
CA GLY A 134 16.15 -8.10 19.28
C GLY A 134 16.43 -9.54 19.72
N PRO A 135 16.51 -10.49 18.78
CA PRO A 135 16.70 -11.90 19.06
C PRO A 135 17.90 -12.22 19.96
N VAL A 136 17.72 -13.19 20.87
CA VAL A 136 18.78 -13.68 21.76
C VAL A 136 19.98 -14.23 20.98
N ILE A 137 19.73 -14.91 19.85
CA ILE A 137 20.78 -15.42 18.97
C ILE A 137 21.65 -14.30 18.35
N TRP A 138 21.18 -13.05 18.40
CA TRP A 138 21.91 -11.86 17.98
C TRP A 138 22.38 -11.02 19.18
N GLY A 139 22.41 -11.61 20.38
CA GLY A 139 22.87 -10.96 21.61
C GLY A 139 21.88 -9.95 22.20
N GLY A 140 20.61 -9.99 21.80
CA GLY A 140 19.55 -9.16 22.38
C GLY A 140 18.80 -9.84 23.52
N THR A 141 17.83 -9.14 24.10
CA THR A 141 16.99 -9.62 25.21
C THR A 141 15.77 -10.45 24.76
N GLY A 142 15.48 -10.51 23.46
CA GLY A 142 14.49 -11.41 22.86
C GLY A 142 13.06 -10.88 22.77
N GLU A 143 12.81 -9.62 23.11
CA GLU A 143 11.46 -9.04 23.12
C GLU A 143 10.88 -8.84 21.72
N ARG A 144 11.72 -8.65 20.70
CA ARG A 144 11.28 -8.61 19.30
C ARG A 144 12.10 -9.54 18.43
N TRP A 145 11.40 -10.41 17.72
CA TRP A 145 11.97 -11.37 16.80
C TRP A 145 11.15 -11.47 15.51
N ASP A 146 10.34 -10.44 15.23
CA ASP A 146 9.46 -10.39 14.06
C ASP A 146 10.23 -10.61 12.77
N LEU A 147 9.75 -11.60 12.00
CA LEU A 147 10.31 -12.05 10.73
C LEU A 147 11.80 -12.40 10.80
N LEU A 148 12.28 -12.83 11.98
CA LEU A 148 13.59 -13.48 12.12
C LEU A 148 13.67 -14.75 11.27
N GLN A 149 12.62 -15.56 11.33
CA GLN A 149 12.39 -16.75 10.52
C GLN A 149 11.05 -16.58 9.81
N LEU A 150 10.98 -17.02 8.55
CA LEU A 150 9.74 -16.94 7.75
C LEU A 150 8.90 -18.21 7.83
N GLU A 151 9.50 -19.30 8.33
CA GLU A 151 8.89 -20.61 8.50
C GLU A 151 9.48 -21.31 9.73
N GLN A 152 8.75 -22.28 10.27
CA GLN A 152 9.17 -22.97 11.48
C GLN A 152 10.48 -23.72 11.22
N TYR A 153 11.47 -23.51 12.09
CA TYR A 153 12.83 -24.05 11.95
C TYR A 153 13.61 -23.58 10.70
N GLY A 154 13.12 -22.54 10.01
CA GLY A 154 13.82 -21.92 8.89
C GLY A 154 15.11 -21.20 9.32
N PRO A 155 15.91 -20.69 8.38
CA PRO A 155 17.08 -19.91 8.71
C PRO A 155 16.70 -18.58 9.39
N SER A 156 17.57 -18.10 10.28
CA SER A 156 17.38 -16.87 11.06
C SER A 156 17.85 -15.62 10.31
N ASP A 157 17.43 -15.49 9.05
CA ASP A 157 17.78 -14.41 8.12
C ASP A 157 16.55 -13.92 7.33
N GLY A 158 15.35 -14.03 7.92
CA GLY A 158 14.09 -13.74 7.23
C GLY A 158 14.01 -12.34 6.62
N GLY A 159 14.57 -11.31 7.28
CA GLY A 159 14.68 -9.96 6.71
C GLY A 159 15.50 -9.90 5.41
N GLU A 160 16.57 -10.68 5.32
CA GLU A 160 17.39 -10.78 4.11
C GLU A 160 16.67 -11.53 2.99
N GLN A 161 16.00 -12.64 3.32
CA GLN A 161 15.17 -13.36 2.35
C GLN A 161 14.05 -12.47 1.78
N LEU A 162 13.40 -11.65 2.61
CA LEU A 162 12.36 -10.71 2.16
C LEU A 162 12.95 -9.64 1.23
N ARG A 163 14.08 -9.03 1.60
CA ARG A 163 14.78 -8.07 0.73
C ARG A 163 15.12 -8.67 -0.64
N GLN A 164 15.62 -9.89 -0.69
CA GLN A 164 15.94 -10.59 -1.94
C GLN A 164 14.69 -10.78 -2.82
N ARG A 165 13.56 -11.21 -2.24
CA ARG A 165 12.29 -11.35 -2.96
C ARG A 165 11.79 -10.00 -3.49
N ILE A 166 11.87 -8.94 -2.69
CA ILE A 166 11.48 -7.57 -3.10
C ILE A 166 12.38 -7.07 -4.23
N ALA A 167 13.71 -7.25 -4.13
CA ALA A 167 14.65 -6.86 -5.17
C ALA A 167 14.40 -7.62 -6.49
N ALA A 168 14.12 -8.92 -6.43
CA ALA A 168 13.74 -9.72 -7.59
C ALA A 168 12.46 -9.20 -8.27
N LEU A 169 11.44 -8.83 -7.49
CA LEU A 169 10.24 -8.18 -8.01
C LEU A 169 10.57 -6.86 -8.71
N LEU A 170 11.46 -6.04 -8.14
CA LEU A 170 11.86 -4.76 -8.75
C LEU A 170 12.65 -4.92 -10.05
N ASN A 171 13.51 -5.93 -10.15
CA ASN A 171 14.25 -6.26 -11.38
C ASN A 171 13.36 -6.89 -12.47
N GLY A 172 12.16 -7.36 -12.09
CA GLY A 172 11.30 -8.13 -12.99
C GLY A 172 11.76 -9.58 -13.18
N ASP A 173 12.60 -10.09 -12.27
CA ASP A 173 13.07 -11.49 -12.25
C ASP A 173 11.94 -12.45 -11.83
N GLU A 174 10.99 -11.97 -11.01
CA GLU A 174 9.60 -12.41 -11.13
C GLU A 174 8.91 -11.44 -12.08
N LEU A 175 8.57 -11.94 -13.28
CA LEU A 175 7.78 -11.22 -14.27
C LEU A 175 6.71 -10.42 -13.55
N ALA A 176 6.70 -9.09 -13.71
CA ALA A 176 5.43 -8.35 -13.57
C ALA A 176 4.38 -9.24 -14.26
N PRO A 177 3.25 -9.56 -13.60
CA PRO A 177 2.33 -10.57 -14.11
C PRO A 177 2.21 -10.34 -15.61
N PRO A 178 2.43 -11.38 -16.45
CA PRO A 178 2.46 -11.22 -17.89
C PRO A 178 1.26 -10.35 -18.31
N ALA A 179 1.34 -9.58 -19.38
CA ALA A 179 0.23 -8.67 -19.73
C ALA A 179 -1.16 -9.35 -19.78
N SER A 180 -1.21 -10.69 -19.88
CA SER A 180 -2.39 -11.55 -19.69
C SER A 180 -2.99 -11.58 -18.28
N ASP A 181 -2.19 -11.37 -17.24
CA ASP A 181 -2.55 -11.49 -15.82
C ASP A 181 -2.85 -10.12 -15.19
N ARG A 182 -2.56 -9.03 -15.91
CA ARG A 182 -3.04 -7.71 -15.52
C ARG A 182 -4.55 -7.68 -15.62
N LEU A 183 -5.17 -6.88 -14.75
CA LEU A 183 -6.59 -6.58 -14.87
C LEU A 183 -6.92 -6.12 -16.29
N ALA A 184 -7.70 -6.95 -17.00
CA ALA A 184 -8.09 -6.73 -18.37
C ALA A 184 -9.35 -5.86 -18.45
N PHE A 185 -9.35 -4.90 -19.36
CA PHE A 185 -10.51 -4.07 -19.69
C PHE A 185 -11.17 -4.61 -20.96
N ARG A 186 -12.47 -4.88 -20.91
CA ARG A 186 -13.23 -5.54 -21.98
C ARG A 186 -13.96 -4.58 -22.91
N GLY A 187 -14.06 -3.31 -22.55
CA GLY A 187 -14.70 -2.30 -23.38
C GLY A 187 -14.90 -0.98 -22.68
N VAL A 188 -15.36 -0.01 -23.47
CA VAL A 188 -15.83 1.30 -23.02
C VAL A 188 -17.36 1.29 -23.12
N THR A 189 -18.01 1.82 -22.09
CA THR A 189 -19.45 2.13 -22.10
C THR A 189 -19.65 3.48 -21.44
N SER A 190 -20.90 3.90 -21.24
CA SER A 190 -21.24 5.05 -20.45
C SER A 190 -22.21 4.70 -19.32
N ILE A 191 -22.16 5.53 -18.28
CA ILE A 191 -23.12 5.57 -17.18
C ILE A 191 -23.64 6.99 -17.06
N GLU A 192 -24.72 7.18 -16.32
CA GLU A 192 -25.16 8.52 -15.94
C GLU A 192 -24.55 8.90 -14.59
N ALA A 193 -24.03 10.11 -14.48
CA ALA A 193 -23.62 10.71 -13.20
C ALA A 193 -24.12 12.15 -13.14
N ARG A 194 -24.95 12.50 -12.14
CA ARG A 194 -25.63 13.81 -12.03
C ARG A 194 -26.35 14.23 -13.33
N GLY A 195 -27.11 13.31 -13.94
CA GLY A 195 -27.88 13.59 -15.16
C GLY A 195 -27.04 13.78 -16.43
N GLN A 196 -25.73 13.54 -16.38
CA GLN A 196 -24.84 13.65 -17.53
C GLN A 196 -24.14 12.33 -17.81
N GLU A 197 -23.89 12.06 -19.08
CA GLU A 197 -23.13 10.88 -19.52
C GLU A 197 -21.68 10.94 -18.98
N LEU A 198 -21.18 9.81 -18.49
CA LEU A 198 -19.80 9.61 -18.03
C LEU A 198 -19.25 8.34 -18.66
N SER A 199 -18.12 8.45 -19.37
CA SER A 199 -17.47 7.30 -19.98
C SER A 199 -16.78 6.44 -18.92
N VAL A 200 -16.99 5.12 -18.99
CA VAL A 200 -16.37 4.15 -18.08
C VAL A 200 -15.81 2.97 -18.87
N GLN A 201 -14.78 2.33 -18.32
CA GLN A 201 -14.29 1.05 -18.81
C GLN A 201 -14.76 -0.09 -17.90
N ILE A 202 -15.09 -1.22 -18.50
CA ILE A 202 -15.53 -2.41 -17.77
C ILE A 202 -14.39 -3.40 -17.70
N ASP A 203 -14.05 -3.86 -16.50
CA ASP A 203 -13.04 -4.91 -16.31
C ASP A 203 -13.60 -6.31 -16.59
N ALA A 204 -12.74 -7.33 -16.53
CA ALA A 204 -13.12 -8.71 -16.80
C ALA A 204 -14.18 -9.29 -15.83
N ASP A 205 -14.32 -8.68 -14.65
CA ASP A 205 -15.28 -9.07 -13.62
C ASP A 205 -16.59 -8.24 -13.70
N GLY A 206 -16.72 -7.37 -14.71
CA GLY A 206 -17.89 -6.52 -14.89
C GLY A 206 -17.89 -5.25 -14.02
N ARG A 207 -16.77 -4.90 -13.37
CA ARG A 207 -16.70 -3.67 -12.57
C ARG A 207 -16.40 -2.47 -13.46
N SER A 208 -17.05 -1.35 -13.17
CA SER A 208 -16.84 -0.09 -13.87
C SER A 208 -15.67 0.70 -13.27
N TRP A 209 -14.86 1.26 -14.17
CA TRP A 209 -13.70 2.09 -13.87
C TRP A 209 -13.81 3.40 -14.63
N ALA A 210 -13.48 4.51 -13.97
CA ALA A 210 -13.42 5.83 -14.59
C ALA A 210 -12.10 6.51 -14.26
N LEU A 211 -11.78 7.53 -15.05
CA LEU A 211 -10.70 8.45 -14.72
C LEU A 211 -11.05 9.18 -13.42
N MET A 212 -10.09 9.21 -12.49
CA MET A 212 -10.28 9.93 -11.21
C MET A 212 -10.61 11.40 -11.45
N VAL A 213 -9.95 12.04 -12.43
CA VAL A 213 -10.18 13.45 -12.76
C VAL A 213 -11.61 13.72 -13.22
N ASP A 214 -12.21 12.83 -14.02
CA ASP A 214 -13.57 13.02 -14.54
C ASP A 214 -14.59 12.91 -13.41
N LEU A 215 -14.40 11.96 -12.49
CA LEU A 215 -15.24 11.80 -11.29
C LEU A 215 -15.09 12.99 -10.34
N LEU A 216 -13.85 13.41 -10.05
CA LEU A 216 -13.59 14.55 -9.17
C LEU A 216 -14.21 15.85 -9.73
N GLN A 217 -14.07 16.09 -11.03
CA GLN A 217 -14.70 17.24 -11.70
C GLN A 217 -16.23 17.14 -11.67
N ARG A 218 -16.81 15.95 -11.91
CA ARG A 218 -18.27 15.75 -11.89
C ARG A 218 -18.91 16.09 -10.53
N TYR A 219 -18.16 15.89 -9.45
CA TYR A 219 -18.61 16.11 -8.07
C TYR A 219 -18.00 17.36 -7.43
N ASP A 220 -17.41 18.26 -8.23
CA ASP A 220 -16.86 19.55 -7.77
C ASP A 220 -15.81 19.38 -6.64
N LEU A 221 -15.03 18.29 -6.69
CA LEU A 221 -14.00 17.96 -5.71
C LEU A 221 -12.65 18.49 -6.15
N ALA A 222 -12.19 19.56 -5.50
CA ALA A 222 -10.86 20.10 -5.72
C ALA A 222 -9.80 19.07 -5.32
N ALA A 223 -8.87 18.81 -6.25
CA ALA A 223 -7.80 17.86 -6.06
C ALA A 223 -6.47 18.35 -6.63
N GLN A 224 -5.38 17.94 -5.98
CA GLN A 224 -4.02 18.18 -6.39
C GLN A 224 -3.33 16.84 -6.68
N TRP A 225 -2.61 16.78 -7.79
CA TRP A 225 -1.70 15.67 -8.07
C TRP A 225 -0.38 15.88 -7.32
N ASP A 226 0.03 14.88 -6.54
CA ASP A 226 1.37 14.74 -5.99
C ASP A 226 2.10 13.65 -6.79
N GLY A 227 2.93 14.11 -7.73
CA GLY A 227 3.68 13.23 -8.64
C GLY A 227 4.82 12.47 -7.96
N ASP A 228 5.36 12.98 -6.86
CA ASP A 228 6.45 12.36 -6.13
C ASP A 228 5.95 11.14 -5.35
N GLN A 229 4.70 11.19 -4.88
CA GLN A 229 4.09 10.11 -4.09
C GLN A 229 3.04 9.30 -4.87
N ARG A 230 2.76 9.65 -6.11
CA ARG A 230 1.67 9.09 -6.94
C ARG A 230 0.33 9.16 -6.20
N ARG A 231 -0.06 10.37 -5.81
CA ARG A 231 -1.26 10.62 -5.01
C ARG A 231 -2.16 11.67 -5.59
N VAL A 232 -3.45 11.46 -5.36
CA VAL A 232 -4.48 12.47 -5.58
C VAL A 232 -4.91 13.00 -4.21
N LEU A 233 -4.47 14.21 -3.88
CA LEU A 233 -4.81 14.90 -2.63
C LEU A 233 -6.09 15.70 -2.83
N ILE A 234 -7.14 15.40 -2.07
CA ILE A 234 -8.43 16.07 -2.21
C ILE A 234 -8.69 17.04 -1.06
N ALA A 235 -9.24 18.20 -1.38
CA ALA A 235 -9.61 19.23 -0.42
C ALA A 235 -11.01 18.97 0.19
N ALA A 236 -11.29 17.74 0.61
CA ALA A 236 -12.56 17.39 1.24
C ALA A 236 -12.40 17.26 2.77
N SER A 237 -13.37 17.73 3.56
CA SER A 237 -13.33 17.61 5.03
C SER A 237 -14.35 16.61 5.59
N ASP A 238 -15.23 16.11 4.72
CA ASP A 238 -16.42 15.31 5.03
C ASP A 238 -16.29 13.85 4.57
N VAL A 239 -15.08 13.42 4.18
CA VAL A 239 -14.81 12.03 3.77
C VAL A 239 -14.18 11.27 4.92
N ALA A 240 -14.85 10.20 5.35
CA ALA A 240 -14.30 9.24 6.29
C ALA A 240 -14.00 7.94 5.55
N PRO A 241 -12.72 7.55 5.36
CA PRO A 241 -12.38 6.37 4.59
C PRO A 241 -13.02 5.11 5.17
N THR A 242 -13.70 4.35 4.32
CA THR A 242 -14.41 3.15 4.76
C THR A 242 -13.51 1.91 4.84
N TYR A 243 -12.22 2.03 4.48
CA TYR A 243 -11.18 1.00 4.61
C TYR A 243 -11.68 -0.38 4.22
N ARG A 244 -11.94 -0.53 2.92
CA ARG A 244 -12.62 -1.71 2.40
C ARG A 244 -11.70 -2.90 2.36
N ASP A 245 -12.28 -4.05 2.67
CA ASP A 245 -11.65 -5.32 2.35
C ASP A 245 -11.37 -5.35 0.85
N ASN A 246 -12.39 -5.22 -0.02
CA ASN A 246 -12.30 -5.42 -1.48
C ASN A 246 -11.44 -4.40 -2.29
N ALA A 247 -10.71 -3.48 -1.65
CA ALA A 247 -9.88 -2.47 -2.31
C ALA A 247 -8.88 -3.07 -3.32
N VAL A 248 -8.50 -2.26 -4.32
CA VAL A 248 -7.58 -2.67 -5.39
C VAL A 248 -6.25 -3.17 -4.82
N GLN A 249 -5.86 -4.39 -5.19
CA GLN A 249 -4.67 -5.09 -4.71
C GLN A 249 -3.50 -4.92 -5.68
N ALA A 250 -2.24 -4.99 -5.21
CA ALA A 250 -1.06 -4.88 -6.10
C ALA A 250 -1.03 -5.99 -7.16
N ALA A 251 -1.64 -7.14 -6.87
CA ALA A 251 -1.78 -8.27 -7.77
C ALA A 251 -2.56 -7.96 -9.07
N VAL A 252 -3.27 -6.83 -9.18
CA VAL A 252 -3.95 -6.43 -10.43
C VAL A 252 -2.99 -6.08 -11.57
N GLY A 253 -1.69 -6.00 -11.29
CA GLY A 253 -0.63 -5.87 -12.29
C GLY A 253 -0.50 -4.47 -12.92
N TRP A 254 -1.20 -3.47 -12.37
CA TRP A 254 -1.03 -2.05 -12.70
C TRP A 254 -0.36 -1.31 -11.53
N PRO A 255 0.49 -0.30 -11.78
CA PRO A 255 0.97 0.58 -10.71
C PRO A 255 -0.20 1.19 -9.96
N LEU A 256 -0.12 1.23 -8.63
CA LEU A 256 -1.19 1.78 -7.79
C LEU A 256 -1.06 3.30 -7.62
N VAL A 257 -2.19 3.95 -7.39
CA VAL A 257 -2.31 5.37 -7.00
C VAL A 257 -3.24 5.45 -5.81
N GLU A 258 -2.91 6.30 -4.83
CA GLU A 258 -3.75 6.52 -3.64
C GLU A 258 -4.45 7.86 -3.72
N MET A 259 -5.73 7.90 -3.33
CA MET A 259 -6.46 9.13 -3.06
C MET A 259 -6.49 9.38 -1.55
N ALA A 260 -6.14 10.58 -1.11
CA ALA A 260 -6.07 10.95 0.31
C ALA A 260 -6.52 12.40 0.52
N LEU A 261 -6.85 12.79 1.77
CA LEU A 261 -7.23 14.16 2.10
C LEU A 261 -6.01 15.11 2.13
N GLN A 262 -6.22 16.39 1.79
CA GLN A 262 -5.19 17.44 1.72
C GLN A 262 -4.67 17.92 3.10
N GLY A 263 -5.19 17.39 4.21
CA GLY A 263 -4.78 17.76 5.58
C GLY A 263 -4.35 16.56 6.44
N GLY A 264 -3.09 16.57 6.89
CA GLY A 264 -2.50 15.82 8.03
C GLY A 264 -2.69 14.29 8.07
N GLN A 265 -1.60 13.51 8.07
CA GLN A 265 -1.59 12.05 8.40
C GLN A 265 -2.72 11.25 7.71
N ALA A 266 -3.21 11.72 6.57
CA ALA A 266 -4.59 11.48 6.17
C ALA A 266 -4.82 10.02 5.78
N PRO A 267 -5.93 9.42 6.22
CA PRO A 267 -6.28 8.06 5.81
C PRO A 267 -6.45 7.96 4.29
N VAL A 268 -5.91 6.89 3.67
CA VAL A 268 -6.15 6.61 2.23
C VAL A 268 -7.64 6.38 2.05
N ILE A 269 -8.28 7.18 1.20
CA ILE A 269 -9.70 7.09 0.88
C ILE A 269 -9.96 5.90 -0.03
N LEU A 270 -9.26 5.85 -1.16
CA LEU A 270 -9.37 4.75 -2.10
C LEU A 270 -8.06 4.54 -2.85
N THR A 271 -7.85 3.31 -3.30
CA THR A 271 -6.73 2.93 -4.16
C THR A 271 -7.24 2.72 -5.59
N GLY A 272 -6.56 3.36 -6.53
CA GLY A 272 -6.76 3.16 -7.95
C GLY A 272 -5.55 2.56 -8.64
N ILE A 273 -5.55 2.65 -9.96
CA ILE A 273 -4.44 2.24 -10.82
C ILE A 273 -3.97 3.39 -11.71
N LEU A 274 -2.70 3.40 -12.07
CA LEU A 274 -2.13 4.25 -13.11
C LEU A 274 -1.98 3.46 -14.39
N ARG A 275 -2.49 4.02 -15.48
CA ARG A 275 -2.41 3.42 -16.82
C ARG A 275 -1.75 4.40 -17.78
N PRO A 276 -0.77 3.95 -18.59
CA PRO A 276 -0.19 4.78 -19.64
C PRO A 276 -1.25 5.22 -20.65
N SER A 277 -1.12 6.46 -21.14
CA SER A 277 -1.92 6.99 -22.25
C SER A 277 -1.04 7.87 -23.15
N SER A 278 -1.54 8.20 -24.35
CA SER A 278 -0.88 9.13 -25.27
C SER A 278 -0.66 10.53 -24.68
N GLU A 279 -1.40 10.89 -23.65
CA GLU A 279 -1.32 12.19 -22.94
C GLU A 279 -0.54 12.09 -21.62
N GLY A 280 0.15 10.97 -21.36
CA GLY A 280 0.81 10.66 -20.10
C GLY A 280 0.03 9.65 -19.26
N ASP A 281 0.62 9.19 -18.15
CA ASP A 281 -0.04 8.24 -17.25
C ASP A 281 -1.30 8.85 -16.62
N ARG A 282 -2.40 8.10 -16.60
CA ARG A 282 -3.70 8.53 -16.09
C ARG A 282 -4.13 7.69 -14.91
N ALA A 283 -4.68 8.34 -13.89
CA ALA A 283 -5.19 7.69 -12.68
C ALA A 283 -6.66 7.26 -12.87
N TRP A 284 -6.94 6.00 -12.56
CA TRP A 284 -8.25 5.37 -12.66
C TRP A 284 -8.67 4.78 -11.32
N CYS A 285 -9.96 4.83 -11.00
CA CYS A 285 -10.54 4.14 -9.85
C CYS A 285 -11.82 3.41 -10.23
N ARG A 286 -12.23 2.45 -9.39
CA ARG A 286 -13.54 1.82 -9.51
C ARG A 286 -14.62 2.82 -9.17
N VAL A 287 -15.63 2.88 -10.02
CA VAL A 287 -16.71 3.88 -9.94
C VAL A 287 -17.55 3.70 -8.68
N LEU A 288 -17.95 2.46 -8.39
CA LEU A 288 -18.76 2.16 -7.20
C LEU A 288 -17.99 2.48 -5.91
N GLU A 289 -16.69 2.16 -5.87
CA GLU A 289 -15.84 2.47 -4.72
C GLU A 289 -15.74 3.98 -4.49
N PHE A 290 -15.50 4.75 -5.56
CA PHE A 290 -15.54 6.20 -5.48
C PHE A 290 -16.89 6.70 -4.94
N ALA A 291 -18.00 6.24 -5.52
CA ALA A 291 -19.32 6.70 -5.11
C ALA A 291 -19.56 6.48 -3.61
N GLU A 292 -19.23 5.31 -3.10
CA GLU A 292 -19.47 4.97 -1.70
C GLU A 292 -18.53 5.69 -0.73
N GLU A 293 -17.24 5.83 -1.04
CA GLU A 293 -16.29 6.61 -0.21
C GLU A 293 -16.70 8.08 -0.10
N PHE A 294 -17.29 8.62 -1.16
CA PHE A 294 -17.76 10.00 -1.21
C PHE A 294 -19.23 10.17 -0.85
N GLY A 295 -19.90 9.13 -0.36
CA GLY A 295 -21.31 9.21 0.05
C GLY A 295 -22.27 9.57 -1.07
N ILE A 296 -21.94 9.25 -2.32
CA ILE A 296 -22.77 9.46 -3.51
C ILE A 296 -23.83 8.37 -3.60
N SER A 297 -25.08 8.76 -3.84
CA SER A 297 -26.17 7.79 -4.05
C SER A 297 -25.96 6.99 -5.34
N VAL A 298 -26.19 5.68 -5.30
CA VAL A 298 -26.05 4.79 -6.46
C VAL A 298 -27.36 4.06 -6.71
N SER A 299 -27.79 4.00 -7.97
CA SER A 299 -28.81 3.05 -8.43
C SER A 299 -28.21 2.06 -9.41
N PHE A 300 -28.77 0.85 -9.44
CA PHE A 300 -28.36 -0.22 -10.34
C PHE A 300 -29.44 -0.44 -11.41
N GLU A 301 -29.04 -0.87 -12.60
CA GLU A 301 -29.91 -1.20 -13.75
C GLU A 301 -30.70 -0.01 -14.36
N PRO A 302 -30.03 0.97 -15.01
CA PRO A 302 -28.59 1.06 -15.26
C PRO A 302 -27.82 1.62 -14.06
N LEU A 303 -26.49 1.46 -14.07
CA LEU A 303 -25.64 2.09 -13.06
C LEU A 303 -25.74 3.62 -13.21
N VAL A 304 -26.26 4.30 -12.18
CA VAL A 304 -26.37 5.76 -12.14
C VAL A 304 -25.79 6.27 -10.83
N LEU A 305 -24.99 7.32 -10.91
CA LEU A 305 -24.49 8.05 -9.76
C LEU A 305 -25.32 9.33 -9.59
N GLY A 306 -26.02 9.43 -8.46
CA GLY A 306 -26.80 10.61 -8.10
C GLY A 306 -25.97 11.65 -7.36
N GLU A 307 -26.57 12.27 -6.35
CA GLU A 307 -25.96 13.35 -5.56
C GLU A 307 -25.11 12.83 -4.40
N ARG A 308 -24.15 13.66 -3.99
CA ARG A 308 -23.32 13.44 -2.80
C ARG A 308 -24.11 13.79 -1.53
N ARG A 309 -24.10 12.91 -0.53
CA ARG A 309 -24.69 13.20 0.79
C ARG A 309 -23.90 14.32 1.47
N GLY A 310 -24.58 15.42 1.81
CA GLY A 310 -23.98 16.55 2.53
C GLY A 310 -23.43 17.67 1.65
N GLY A 311 -23.62 17.59 0.31
CA GLY A 311 -23.41 18.68 -0.65
C GLY A 311 -24.70 19.32 -1.11
#